data_AF-A0A8C2Z9D0-F1
#
_entry.id   AF-A0A8C2Z9D0-F1
#
_cell.length_a   1.000
_cell.length_b   1.000
_cell.length_c   1.000
_cell.angle_alpha   90.00
_cell.angle_beta   90.00
_cell.angle_gamma   90.00
#
_symmetry.space_group_name_H-M   'P 1'
#
loop_
_entity.id
_entity.type
_entity.pdbx_description
1 polymer ?
#
loop_
_entity_poly.entity_id
_entity_poly.type
_entity_poly.pdbx_seq_one_letter_code
_entity_poly.pdbx_strand_id
1 'polypeptide(L)'
;MLRHLTSKIKATGPITVAEYMREALTNPVTGYYVRNDMLGPDGDFITSPEISQIFGELLGVWTLSEWMAAGRPKRLQLVELGPGKGSLAGDVLRVFSQLRSVVGGASVSLHLVEVSPVLSRLQAQNLTGSRNREADGEDQLVYRRGETAAGVPVSWYRRLEDVPSGLDQLRQVRAVHQQLRAAAEVPADLGGGQQGHEELRGEGGAADAAGVLEGL
;
A
#
# COMPACT_ATOMS: atom_id res chain seq x y z
N MET A 1 -4.16 25.20 14.52
CA MET A 1 -3.00 25.15 13.59
C MET A 1 -2.43 26.55 13.29
N LEU A 2 -3.18 27.45 12.64
CA LEU A 2 -2.63 28.76 12.20
C LEU A 2 -1.93 29.55 13.33
N ARG A 3 -2.58 29.73 14.49
CA ARG A 3 -1.99 30.40 15.66
C ARG A 3 -0.68 29.76 16.15
N HIS A 4 -0.58 28.43 16.09
CA HIS A 4 0.63 27.69 16.49
C HIS A 4 1.78 27.99 15.55
N LEU A 5 1.56 27.85 14.24
CA LEU A 5 2.55 28.15 13.21
C LEU A 5 3.01 29.61 13.26
N THR A 6 2.08 30.56 13.38
CA THR A 6 2.42 31.99 13.50
C THR A 6 3.28 32.26 14.74
N SER A 7 2.97 31.64 15.88
CA SER A 7 3.76 31.83 17.10
C SER A 7 5.16 31.24 16.96
N LYS A 8 5.28 30.06 16.35
CA LYS A 8 6.58 29.42 16.08
C LYS A 8 7.46 30.26 15.15
N ILE A 9 6.89 30.78 14.05
CA ILE A 9 7.63 31.63 13.10
C ILE A 9 8.09 32.92 13.76
N LYS A 10 7.25 33.55 14.58
CA LYS A 10 7.63 34.76 15.34
C LYS A 10 8.76 34.50 16.34
N ALA A 11 8.80 33.31 16.94
CA ALA A 11 9.79 32.96 17.96
C ALA A 11 11.12 32.44 17.39
N THR A 12 11.09 31.70 16.28
CA THR A 12 12.26 30.98 15.76
C THR A 12 12.72 31.45 14.37
N GLY A 13 11.99 32.40 13.77
CA GLY A 13 12.21 32.83 12.40
C GLY A 13 11.45 31.97 11.38
N PRO A 14 11.69 32.16 10.08
CA PRO A 14 11.06 31.37 9.03
C PRO A 14 11.28 29.87 9.24
N ILE A 15 10.22 29.08 9.05
CA ILE A 15 10.30 27.62 9.09
C ILE A 15 10.43 27.06 7.67
N THR A 16 11.06 25.90 7.54
CA THR A 16 11.12 25.20 6.25
C THR A 16 9.77 24.61 5.86
N VAL A 17 9.58 24.32 4.57
CA VAL A 17 8.37 23.60 4.09
C VAL A 17 8.25 22.23 4.77
N ALA A 18 9.37 21.53 4.99
CA ALA A 18 9.38 20.24 5.68
C ALA A 18 8.84 20.36 7.11
N GLU A 19 9.23 21.41 7.83
CA GLU A 19 8.72 21.68 9.18
C GLU A 19 7.25 22.06 9.17
N TYR A 20 6.81 22.89 8.21
CA TYR A 20 5.39 23.19 8.04
C TYR A 20 4.58 21.91 7.83
N MET A 21 5.02 21.03 6.92
CA MET A 21 4.34 19.76 6.63
C MET A 21 4.29 18.87 7.87
N ARG A 22 5.40 18.75 8.62
CA ARG A 22 5.44 17.99 9.87
C ARG A 22 4.44 18.55 10.90
N GLU A 23 4.41 19.86 11.11
CA GLU A 23 3.45 20.47 12.06
C GLU A 23 2.00 20.30 11.59
N ALA A 24 1.72 20.55 10.30
CA ALA A 24 0.39 20.44 9.75
C ALA A 24 -0.16 19.00 9.84
N LEU A 25 0.68 18.00 9.61
CA LEU A 25 0.27 16.61 9.47
C LEU A 25 0.34 15.83 10.79
N THR A 26 1.41 15.99 11.57
CA THR A 26 1.73 15.09 12.71
C THR A 26 1.87 15.78 14.06
N ASN A 27 1.56 17.08 14.17
CA ASN A 27 1.57 17.77 15.47
C ASN A 27 0.65 17.05 16.48
N PRO A 28 1.12 16.67 17.68
CA PRO A 28 0.35 15.86 18.63
C PRO A 28 -0.96 16.48 19.12
N VAL A 29 -1.14 17.79 18.99
CA VAL A 29 -2.33 18.51 19.47
C VAL A 29 -3.23 18.93 18.31
N THR A 30 -2.64 19.32 17.19
CA THR A 30 -3.33 20.00 16.09
C THR A 30 -3.13 19.38 14.71
N GLY A 31 -2.26 18.38 14.61
CA GLY A 31 -1.92 17.72 13.36
C GLY A 31 -3.11 16.99 12.76
N TYR A 32 -3.16 16.98 11.43
CA TYR A 32 -4.20 16.35 10.64
C TYR A 32 -4.40 14.88 11.08
N TYR A 33 -3.36 14.03 10.96
CA TYR A 33 -3.43 12.59 11.28
C TYR A 33 -3.63 12.25 12.76
N VAL A 34 -3.69 13.27 13.64
CA VAL A 34 -3.91 13.08 15.08
C VAL A 34 -5.37 13.36 15.47
N ARG A 35 -6.12 14.10 14.65
CA ARG A 35 -7.53 14.45 14.91
C ARG A 35 -8.44 13.59 14.05
N ASN A 36 -9.37 12.87 14.67
CA ASN A 36 -10.47 12.09 14.06
C ASN A 36 -10.10 10.78 13.31
N ASP A 37 -11.11 9.91 13.19
CA ASP A 37 -11.16 8.73 12.33
C ASP A 37 -11.19 9.14 10.84
N MET A 38 -10.04 9.55 10.31
CA MET A 38 -9.92 10.14 8.96
C MET A 38 -9.89 9.14 7.79
N LEU A 39 -9.77 7.84 8.07
CA LEU A 39 -9.61 6.82 7.05
C LEU A 39 -10.93 6.06 6.82
N GLY A 40 -11.26 5.80 5.56
CA GLY A 40 -12.42 4.98 5.16
C GLY A 40 -13.63 5.80 4.71
N PRO A 41 -14.79 5.16 4.53
CA PRO A 41 -15.97 5.77 3.90
C PRO A 41 -16.50 7.01 4.62
N ASP A 42 -16.32 7.07 5.94
CA ASP A 42 -16.78 8.17 6.80
C ASP A 42 -15.68 9.20 7.13
N GLY A 43 -14.47 8.99 6.58
CA GLY A 43 -13.33 9.89 6.74
C GLY A 43 -13.11 10.79 5.51
N ASP A 44 -12.17 11.73 5.62
CA ASP A 44 -11.81 12.65 4.53
C ASP A 44 -11.07 11.94 3.37
N PHE A 45 -10.54 10.74 3.62
CA PHE A 45 -9.78 9.95 2.65
C PHE A 45 -10.28 8.51 2.55
N ILE A 46 -10.75 8.14 1.37
CA ILE A 46 -10.96 6.75 0.97
C ILE A 46 -9.84 6.33 0.02
N THR A 47 -9.08 5.28 0.38
CA THR A 47 -7.94 4.79 -0.41
C THR A 47 -8.34 3.54 -1.20
N SER A 48 -7.61 3.17 -2.27
CA SER A 48 -7.95 2.02 -3.10
C SER A 48 -8.16 0.70 -2.33
N PRO A 49 -7.37 0.36 -1.29
CA PRO A 49 -7.65 -0.79 -0.44
C PRO A 49 -8.99 -0.69 0.32
N GLU A 50 -9.44 0.51 0.68
CA GLU A 50 -10.72 0.72 1.38
C GLU A 50 -11.92 0.73 0.42
N ILE A 51 -11.68 0.95 -0.88
CA ILE A 51 -12.73 0.89 -1.93
C ILE A 51 -12.98 -0.56 -2.35
N SER A 52 -11.90 -1.34 -2.54
CA SER A 52 -12.03 -2.69 -3.06
C SER A 52 -10.94 -3.62 -2.55
N GLN A 53 -11.39 -4.69 -1.90
CA GLN A 53 -10.61 -5.86 -1.52
C GLN A 53 -9.80 -6.46 -2.68
N ILE A 54 -10.31 -6.37 -3.91
CA ILE A 54 -9.64 -6.90 -5.12
C ILE A 54 -8.28 -6.24 -5.31
N PHE A 55 -8.14 -4.95 -4.97
CA PHE A 55 -6.87 -4.25 -5.10
C PHE A 55 -5.78 -4.90 -4.24
N GLY A 56 -6.09 -5.19 -2.97
CA GLY A 56 -5.16 -5.85 -2.07
C GLY A 56 -4.84 -7.29 -2.48
N GLU A 57 -5.84 -8.03 -3.00
CA GLU A 57 -5.63 -9.38 -3.50
C GLU A 57 -4.69 -9.43 -4.71
N LEU A 58 -4.89 -8.52 -5.68
CA LEU A 58 -4.03 -8.44 -6.87
C LEU A 58 -2.59 -8.12 -6.47
N LEU A 59 -2.38 -7.19 -5.53
CA LEU A 59 -1.05 -6.93 -4.98
C LEU A 59 -0.46 -8.13 -4.23
N GLY A 60 -1.29 -8.90 -3.52
CA GLY A 60 -0.87 -10.14 -2.87
C GLY A 60 -0.40 -11.20 -3.86
N VAL A 61 -1.15 -11.40 -4.95
CA VAL A 61 -0.78 -12.34 -6.03
C VAL A 61 0.50 -11.89 -6.71
N TRP A 62 0.61 -10.60 -7.05
CA TRP A 62 1.82 -10.03 -7.64
C TRP A 62 3.04 -10.21 -6.73
N THR A 63 2.90 -9.94 -5.43
CA THR A 63 3.99 -10.12 -4.45
C THR A 63 4.45 -11.58 -4.39
N LEU A 64 3.52 -12.53 -4.43
CA LEU A 64 3.86 -13.95 -4.46
C LEU A 64 4.57 -14.34 -5.76
N SER A 65 4.14 -13.80 -6.89
CA SER A 65 4.80 -13.98 -8.19
C SER A 65 6.24 -13.47 -8.17
N GLU A 66 6.48 -12.28 -7.64
CA GLU A 66 7.83 -11.72 -7.50
C GLU A 66 8.70 -12.55 -6.55
N TRP A 67 8.15 -13.03 -5.43
CA TRP A 67 8.86 -13.94 -4.53
C TRP A 67 9.25 -15.26 -5.22
N MET A 68 8.37 -15.80 -6.07
CA MET A 68 8.68 -16.98 -6.88
C MET A 68 9.77 -16.71 -7.91
N ALA A 69 9.69 -15.58 -8.63
CA ALA A 69 10.68 -15.14 -9.59
C ALA A 69 12.06 -14.89 -8.95
N ALA A 70 12.08 -14.46 -7.68
CA ALA A 70 13.28 -14.30 -6.87
C ALA A 70 13.89 -15.63 -6.36
N GLY A 71 13.37 -16.78 -6.80
CA GLY A 71 13.91 -18.10 -6.44
C GLY A 71 13.36 -18.67 -5.13
N ARG A 72 12.21 -18.19 -4.66
CA ARG A 72 11.51 -18.70 -3.47
C ARG A 72 12.39 -18.71 -2.21
N PRO A 73 12.98 -17.55 -1.82
CA PRO A 73 13.84 -17.48 -0.63
C PRO A 73 13.09 -17.98 0.61
N LYS A 74 13.82 -18.67 1.50
CA LYS A 74 13.27 -19.28 2.73
C LYS A 74 12.68 -18.27 3.71
N ARG A 75 13.05 -16.99 3.60
CA ARG A 75 12.55 -15.89 4.42
C ARG A 75 12.00 -14.81 3.51
N LEU A 76 10.78 -14.37 3.79
CA LEU A 76 10.12 -13.26 3.10
C LEU A 76 9.65 -12.24 4.15
N GLN A 77 10.11 -11.00 4.01
CA GLN A 77 9.65 -9.87 4.81
C GLN A 77 8.70 -9.03 3.95
N LEU A 78 7.44 -8.92 4.36
CA LEU A 78 6.49 -7.97 3.80
C LEU A 78 6.62 -6.67 4.58
N VAL A 79 6.95 -5.57 3.92
CA VAL A 79 7.16 -4.26 4.57
C VAL A 79 6.19 -3.24 4.00
N GLU A 80 5.37 -2.62 4.84
CA GLU A 80 4.41 -1.59 4.45
C GLU A 80 4.69 -0.29 5.20
N LEU A 81 4.77 0.82 4.45
CA LEU A 81 4.99 2.17 4.96
C LEU A 81 3.65 2.89 5.07
N GLY A 82 3.26 3.32 6.27
CA GLY A 82 1.98 3.99 6.50
C GLY A 82 0.77 3.11 6.15
N PRO A 83 0.58 1.97 6.85
CA PRO A 83 -0.43 0.97 6.49
C PRO A 83 -1.89 1.40 6.74
N GLY A 84 -2.13 2.61 7.24
CA GLY A 84 -3.47 3.12 7.53
C GLY A 84 -4.19 2.23 8.54
N LYS A 85 -5.29 1.57 8.14
CA LYS A 85 -6.02 0.62 8.99
C LYS A 85 -5.47 -0.81 8.98
N GLY A 86 -4.49 -1.10 8.10
CA GLY A 86 -3.96 -2.44 7.87
C GLY A 86 -4.77 -3.27 6.87
N SER A 87 -5.75 -2.68 6.17
CA SER A 87 -6.62 -3.38 5.21
C SER A 87 -5.83 -4.03 4.07
N LEU A 88 -4.87 -3.29 3.48
CA LEU A 88 -3.99 -3.82 2.43
C LEU A 88 -3.16 -5.01 2.92
N ALA A 89 -2.47 -4.86 4.05
CA ALA A 89 -1.74 -5.97 4.68
C ALA A 89 -2.64 -7.18 4.94
N GLY A 90 -3.88 -6.96 5.41
CA GLY A 90 -4.87 -8.01 5.65
C GLY A 90 -5.21 -8.78 4.37
N ASP A 91 -5.48 -8.07 3.28
CA ASP A 91 -5.79 -8.68 1.97
C ASP A 91 -4.61 -9.46 1.39
N VAL A 92 -3.41 -8.89 1.45
CA VAL A 92 -2.18 -9.58 1.02
C VAL A 92 -1.99 -10.86 1.83
N LEU A 93 -2.09 -10.79 3.16
CA LEU A 93 -1.92 -11.96 4.02
C LEU A 93 -2.99 -13.04 3.78
N ARG A 94 -4.20 -12.65 3.39
CA ARG A 94 -5.28 -13.57 3.03
C ARG A 94 -4.95 -14.35 1.77
N VAL A 95 -4.39 -13.70 0.74
CA VAL A 95 -3.87 -14.39 -0.46
C VAL A 95 -2.75 -15.39 -0.09
N PHE A 96 -1.80 -14.97 0.75
CA PHE A 96 -0.72 -15.84 1.23
C PHE A 96 -1.23 -17.03 2.05
N SER A 97 -2.34 -16.86 2.77
CA SER A 97 -3.00 -17.95 3.49
C SER A 97 -3.73 -18.91 2.54
N GLN A 98 -4.39 -18.40 1.50
CA GLN A 98 -5.08 -19.23 0.51
C GLN A 98 -4.10 -20.00 -0.37
N LEU A 99 -2.93 -19.41 -0.65
CA LEU A 99 -1.86 -20.01 -1.47
C LEU A 99 -0.74 -20.61 -0.61
N ARG A 100 -1.06 -21.11 0.60
CA ARG A 100 -0.11 -21.76 1.53
C ARG A 100 0.73 -22.86 0.86
N SER A 101 0.16 -23.63 -0.07
CA SER A 101 0.88 -24.67 -0.82
C SER A 101 2.01 -24.10 -1.70
N VAL A 102 1.81 -22.90 -2.25
CA VAL A 102 2.80 -22.18 -3.07
C VAL A 102 3.90 -21.57 -2.19
N VAL A 103 3.49 -20.93 -1.09
CA VAL A 103 4.40 -20.38 -0.08
C VAL A 103 5.26 -21.49 0.55
N GLY A 104 4.69 -22.68 0.74
CA GLY A 104 5.39 -23.85 1.26
C GLY A 104 5.92 -23.61 2.68
N GLY A 105 7.16 -24.04 2.93
CA GLY A 105 7.84 -23.88 4.22
C GLY A 105 8.57 -22.54 4.40
N ALA A 106 8.31 -21.55 3.56
CA ALA A 106 8.93 -20.23 3.71
C ALA A 106 8.42 -19.53 4.97
N SER A 107 9.35 -18.91 5.71
CA SER A 107 9.02 -18.06 6.85
C SER A 107 8.63 -16.67 6.33
N VAL A 108 7.37 -16.29 6.54
CA VAL A 108 6.82 -14.98 6.18
C VAL A 108 6.68 -14.13 7.44
N SER A 109 7.10 -12.87 7.39
CA SER A 109 6.88 -11.88 8.46
C SER A 109 6.35 -10.57 7.89
N LEU A 110 5.51 -9.88 8.65
CA LEU A 110 4.96 -8.57 8.30
C LEU A 110 5.61 -7.47 9.16
N HIS A 111 6.05 -6.40 8.52
CA HIS A 111 6.72 -5.26 9.13
C HIS A 111 6.01 -3.98 8.73
N LEU A 112 5.47 -3.27 9.72
CA LEU A 112 4.64 -2.09 9.53
C LEU A 112 5.37 -0.86 10.05
N VAL A 113 5.61 0.13 9.20
CA VAL A 113 6.20 1.41 9.62
C VAL A 113 5.08 2.41 9.84
N GLU A 114 4.78 2.67 11.12
CA GLU A 114 3.66 3.50 11.57
C GLU A 114 4.08 4.32 12.80
N VAL A 115 3.85 5.62 12.75
CA VAL A 115 4.19 6.56 13.83
C VAL A 115 3.01 6.85 14.75
N SER A 116 1.78 6.63 14.29
CA SER A 116 0.54 6.89 15.02
C SER A 116 0.22 5.76 16.01
N PRO A 117 0.20 6.03 17.33
CA PRO A 117 -0.17 5.03 18.32
C PRO A 117 -1.63 4.58 18.17
N VAL A 118 -2.51 5.45 17.68
CA VAL A 118 -3.93 5.14 17.44
C VAL A 118 -4.05 4.13 16.30
N LEU A 119 -3.45 4.42 15.14
CA LEU A 119 -3.52 3.52 13.98
C LEU A 119 -2.81 2.20 14.26
N SER A 120 -1.66 2.20 14.95
CA SER A 120 -0.96 0.96 15.30
C SER A 120 -1.82 0.01 16.15
N ARG A 121 -2.65 0.55 17.06
CA ARG A 121 -3.59 -0.25 17.87
C ARG A 121 -4.72 -0.80 17.02
N LEU A 122 -5.30 0.01 16.13
CA LEU A 122 -6.33 -0.43 15.20
C LEU A 122 -5.82 -1.54 14.27
N GLN A 123 -4.63 -1.37 13.69
CA GLN A 123 -3.97 -2.36 12.86
C GLN A 123 -3.73 -3.67 13.64
N ALA A 124 -3.26 -3.58 14.88
CA ALA A 124 -3.04 -4.76 15.71
C ALA A 124 -4.34 -5.50 16.02
N GLN A 125 -5.43 -4.78 16.32
CA GLN A 125 -6.75 -5.38 16.48
C GLN A 125 -7.20 -6.08 15.19
N ASN A 126 -7.09 -5.42 14.04
CA ASN A 126 -7.53 -5.95 12.75
C ASN A 126 -6.71 -7.16 12.28
N LEU A 127 -5.39 -7.14 12.47
CA LEU A 127 -4.47 -8.14 11.92
C LEU A 127 -4.17 -9.29 12.88
N THR A 128 -4.18 -9.03 14.19
CA THR A 128 -3.68 -9.97 15.22
C THR A 128 -4.69 -10.26 16.33
N GLY A 129 -5.83 -9.56 16.36
CA GLY A 129 -6.82 -9.69 17.43
C GLY A 129 -6.18 -9.40 18.79
N SER A 130 -6.34 -10.33 19.74
CA SER A 130 -5.73 -10.24 21.07
C SER A 130 -4.27 -10.73 21.15
N ARG A 131 -3.70 -11.26 20.06
CA ARG A 131 -2.33 -11.81 20.03
C ARG A 131 -1.28 -10.73 19.75
N ASN A 132 -1.36 -9.61 20.46
CA ASN A 132 -0.36 -8.54 20.37
C ASN A 132 0.04 -8.00 21.74
N ARG A 133 1.21 -7.39 21.77
CA ARG A 133 1.79 -6.73 22.94
C ARG A 133 2.55 -5.49 22.51
N GLU A 134 2.46 -4.47 23.33
CA GLU A 134 3.31 -3.30 23.25
C GLU A 134 4.65 -3.61 23.92
N ALA A 135 5.71 -2.97 23.46
CA ALA A 135 7.02 -3.07 24.08
C ALA A 135 7.08 -2.26 25.37
N ASP A 136 7.65 -2.84 26.42
CA ASP A 136 7.96 -2.11 27.65
C ASP A 136 9.22 -1.26 27.40
N GLY A 137 9.04 -0.02 26.92
CA GLY A 137 10.11 0.98 26.77
C GLY A 137 10.05 1.77 25.46
N GLU A 138 10.22 3.10 25.54
CA GLU A 138 10.16 4.01 24.37
C GLU A 138 11.30 3.80 23.37
N ASP A 139 12.46 3.29 23.82
CA ASP A 139 13.68 3.10 23.02
C ASP A 139 13.76 1.76 22.26
N GLN A 140 12.71 0.93 22.29
CA GLN A 140 12.73 -0.30 21.49
C GLN A 140 12.53 0.00 20.00
N LEU A 141 13.41 -0.57 19.15
CA LEU A 141 13.31 -0.52 17.68
C LEU A 141 11.95 -1.01 17.18
N VAL A 142 11.43 -2.06 17.81
CA VAL A 142 10.10 -2.59 17.59
C VAL A 142 9.24 -2.21 18.78
N TYR A 143 8.31 -1.28 18.60
CA TYR A 143 7.49 -0.78 19.70
C TYR A 143 6.19 -1.59 19.91
N ARG A 144 5.78 -2.39 18.92
CA ARG A 144 4.65 -3.32 19.04
C ARG A 144 4.92 -4.60 18.28
N ARG A 145 4.47 -5.73 18.81
CA ARG A 145 4.57 -7.06 18.19
C ARG A 145 3.23 -7.77 18.28
N GLY A 146 2.93 -8.60 17.30
CA GLY A 146 1.79 -9.50 17.34
C GLY A 146 1.94 -10.67 16.39
N GLU A 147 0.93 -11.51 16.35
CA GLU A 147 0.87 -12.66 15.46
C GLU A 147 -0.54 -12.77 14.88
N THR A 148 -0.64 -12.96 13.57
CA THR A 148 -1.94 -13.14 12.91
C THR A 148 -2.55 -14.49 13.30
N ALA A 149 -3.85 -14.66 13.08
CA ALA A 149 -4.52 -15.96 13.28
C ALA A 149 -3.87 -17.10 12.47
N ALA A 150 -3.23 -16.76 11.35
CA ALA A 150 -2.55 -17.70 10.47
C ALA A 150 -1.09 -17.97 10.87
N GLY A 151 -0.62 -17.44 12.02
CA GLY A 151 0.71 -17.65 12.56
C GLY A 151 1.80 -16.76 11.96
N VAL A 152 1.44 -15.66 11.28
CA VAL A 152 2.42 -14.74 10.69
C VAL A 152 2.82 -13.70 11.75
N PRO A 153 4.11 -13.59 12.11
CA PRO A 153 4.57 -12.55 13.03
C PRO A 153 4.45 -11.16 12.40
N VAL A 154 3.96 -10.20 13.18
CA VAL A 154 3.81 -8.79 12.81
C VAL A 154 4.61 -7.91 13.76
N SER A 155 5.40 -6.99 13.21
CA SER A 155 6.22 -6.04 13.98
C SER A 155 5.97 -4.61 13.51
N TRP A 156 5.84 -3.68 14.45
CA TRP A 156 5.65 -2.25 14.17
C TRP A 156 6.89 -1.44 14.53
N TYR A 157 7.22 -0.50 13.65
CA TYR A 157 8.41 0.34 13.69
C TYR A 157 8.01 1.81 13.52
N ARG A 158 8.74 2.73 14.16
CA ARG A 158 8.51 4.17 13.95
C ARG A 158 9.19 4.69 12.69
N ARG A 159 10.28 4.02 12.27
CA ARG A 159 11.10 4.45 11.15
C ARG A 159 11.46 3.24 10.29
N LEU A 160 11.70 3.49 9.00
CA LEU A 160 12.06 2.44 8.07
C LEU A 160 13.45 1.86 8.39
N GLU A 161 14.40 2.67 8.87
CA GLU A 161 15.73 2.19 9.24
C GLU A 161 15.74 1.19 10.41
N ASP A 162 14.67 1.15 11.21
CA ASP A 162 14.55 0.22 12.34
C ASP A 162 14.09 -1.19 11.90
N VAL A 163 13.58 -1.32 10.66
CA VAL A 163 13.18 -2.61 10.08
C VAL A 163 14.42 -3.45 9.81
N PRO A 164 14.51 -4.71 10.30
CA PRO A 164 15.68 -5.56 10.12
C PRO A 164 16.09 -5.67 8.66
N SER A 165 17.34 -5.30 8.38
CA SER A 165 17.92 -5.51 7.06
C SER A 165 18.08 -7.01 6.81
N GLY A 166 17.21 -7.54 5.95
CA GLY A 166 17.44 -8.84 5.32
C GLY A 166 18.44 -8.66 4.18
N LEU A 167 19.49 -9.49 4.14
CA LEU A 167 20.35 -9.68 2.97
C LEU A 167 19.50 -9.99 1.72
N ASP A 168 19.07 -8.94 1.00
CA ASP A 168 18.59 -8.84 -0.40
C ASP A 168 17.60 -7.67 -0.67
N GLN A 169 17.53 -6.66 0.22
CA GLN A 169 16.60 -5.51 0.04
C GLN A 169 16.73 -4.78 -1.32
N LEU A 170 17.89 -4.85 -1.99
CA LEU A 170 18.10 -4.22 -3.30
C LEU A 170 17.41 -4.95 -4.48
N ARG A 171 16.98 -6.20 -4.31
CA ARG A 171 16.21 -6.93 -5.33
C ARG A 171 14.70 -6.93 -5.08
N GLN A 172 14.25 -6.87 -3.82
CA GLN A 172 12.81 -7.01 -3.50
C GLN A 172 12.04 -5.69 -3.40
N VAL A 173 12.69 -4.55 -3.12
CA VAL A 173 12.00 -3.24 -3.02
C VAL A 173 11.88 -2.52 -4.39
N ARG A 174 12.61 -2.97 -5.42
CA ARG A 174 12.56 -2.32 -6.75
C ARG A 174 11.26 -2.53 -7.51
N ALA A 175 10.52 -3.60 -7.22
CA ALA A 175 9.33 -3.96 -8.00
C ALA A 175 8.16 -2.98 -7.75
N VAL A 176 7.95 -2.52 -6.50
CA VAL A 176 6.85 -1.59 -6.17
C VAL A 176 7.14 -0.18 -6.71
N HIS A 177 8.39 0.27 -6.67
CA HIS A 177 8.75 1.64 -7.06
C HIS A 177 8.91 1.82 -8.58
N GLN A 178 9.36 0.80 -9.33
CA GLN A 178 9.50 0.91 -10.80
C GLN A 178 8.16 0.81 -11.55
N GLN A 179 7.17 0.03 -11.07
CA GLN A 179 5.88 -0.10 -11.74
C GLN A 179 4.85 0.97 -11.39
N LEU A 180 4.91 1.58 -10.20
CA LEU A 180 4.06 2.75 -9.89
C LEU A 180 4.42 3.98 -10.74
N ARG A 181 5.66 4.06 -11.26
CA ARG A 181 6.05 5.09 -12.24
C ARG A 181 5.42 4.85 -13.62
N ALA A 182 5.28 3.58 -14.02
CA ALA A 182 4.66 3.20 -15.29
C ALA A 182 3.13 3.33 -15.28
N ALA A 183 2.48 3.14 -14.12
CA ALA A 183 1.03 3.30 -13.98
C ALA A 183 0.57 4.77 -13.82
N ALA A 184 1.49 5.69 -13.52
CA ALA A 184 1.20 7.12 -13.34
C ALA A 184 1.46 7.98 -14.60
N GLU A 185 2.03 7.41 -15.65
CA GLU A 185 2.19 8.06 -16.96
C GLU A 185 1.01 7.71 -17.88
N VAL A 186 -0.09 8.47 -17.74
CA VAL A 186 -1.09 8.55 -18.82
C VAL A 186 -0.59 9.61 -19.80
N PRO A 187 -0.35 9.29 -21.09
CA PRO A 187 0.07 10.28 -22.07
C PRO A 187 -1.03 11.34 -22.24
N ALA A 188 -0.66 12.60 -22.04
CA ALA A 188 -1.51 13.74 -22.35
C ALA A 188 -1.47 14.02 -23.87
N ASP A 189 -2.05 13.14 -24.67
CA ASP A 189 -2.43 13.47 -26.04
C ASP A 189 -3.60 12.59 -26.52
N LEU A 190 -4.81 13.11 -26.34
CA LEU A 190 -5.89 12.93 -27.30
C LEU A 190 -6.43 14.32 -27.64
N GLY A 191 -5.57 15.12 -28.28
CA GLY A 191 -5.89 16.44 -28.79
C GLY A 191 -6.02 16.47 -30.31
N GLY A 192 -7.24 16.32 -30.80
CA GLY A 192 -7.75 17.03 -31.99
C GLY A 192 -7.13 16.72 -33.36
N GLY A 193 -7.80 15.83 -34.11
CA GLY A 193 -7.72 15.80 -35.58
C GLY A 193 -9.07 16.15 -36.20
N GLN A 194 -9.25 17.41 -36.61
CA GLN A 194 -10.31 17.79 -37.55
C GLN A 194 -9.89 17.39 -38.98
N GLN A 195 -10.61 16.46 -39.60
CA GLN A 195 -10.91 16.39 -41.04
C GLN A 195 -12.27 15.68 -41.11
N GLY A 196 -13.38 16.26 -41.57
CA GLY A 196 -13.62 16.85 -42.88
C GLY A 196 -14.76 16.03 -43.51
N HIS A 197 -15.95 16.62 -43.61
CA HIS A 197 -17.16 16.05 -44.22
C HIS A 197 -16.99 15.85 -45.73
N GLU A 198 -17.45 14.69 -46.25
CA GLU A 198 -18.00 14.40 -47.61
C GLU A 198 -17.93 12.86 -47.80
N GLU A 199 -18.83 12.10 -48.41
CA GLU A 199 -20.18 12.25 -48.97
C GLU A 199 -20.69 10.80 -49.21
N LEU A 200 -22.00 10.57 -49.15
CA LEU A 200 -22.64 9.26 -49.40
C LEU A 200 -22.87 9.03 -50.90
N ARG A 201 -22.40 7.89 -51.42
CA ARG A 201 -22.86 7.11 -52.61
C ARG A 201 -21.86 5.94 -52.73
N GLY A 202 -22.17 4.66 -52.88
CA GLY A 202 -23.27 3.95 -53.51
C GLY A 202 -22.64 2.74 -54.23
N GLU A 203 -23.28 1.57 -54.13
CA GLU A 203 -23.10 0.34 -54.93
C GLU A 203 -22.01 -0.69 -54.55
N GLY A 204 -22.50 -1.89 -54.17
CA GLY A 204 -22.18 -3.12 -54.92
C GLY A 204 -21.33 -4.18 -54.21
N GLY A 205 -21.92 -5.35 -53.92
CA GLY A 205 -21.17 -6.61 -53.82
C GLY A 205 -21.64 -7.57 -52.73
N ALA A 206 -22.57 -8.46 -53.08
CA ALA A 206 -23.00 -9.59 -52.28
C ALA A 206 -22.08 -10.82 -52.48
N ALA A 207 -21.92 -11.65 -51.44
CA ALA A 207 -21.72 -13.11 -51.42
C ALA A 207 -21.00 -13.47 -50.08
N ASP A 208 -21.68 -14.05 -49.10
CA ASP A 208 -21.99 -15.48 -48.95
C ASP A 208 -20.77 -16.31 -48.53
N ALA A 209 -20.81 -16.84 -47.30
CA ALA A 209 -20.53 -18.25 -46.99
C ALA A 209 -20.50 -18.47 -45.47
N ALA A 210 -21.42 -19.32 -45.02
CA ALA A 210 -21.51 -19.88 -43.70
C ALA A 210 -20.39 -20.92 -43.41
N GLY A 211 -20.05 -21.04 -42.13
CA GLY A 211 -19.99 -22.36 -41.48
C GLY A 211 -18.62 -22.93 -41.12
N VAL A 212 -18.67 -23.75 -40.06
CA VAL A 212 -17.70 -24.76 -39.56
C VAL A 212 -16.67 -24.21 -38.56
N LEU A 213 -16.93 -24.26 -37.24
CA LEU A 213 -16.91 -25.40 -36.28
C LEU A 213 -15.52 -25.89 -35.87
N GLU A 214 -15.33 -25.86 -34.55
CA GLU A 214 -14.73 -26.85 -33.65
C GLU A 214 -13.58 -27.76 -34.11
N GLY A 215 -12.57 -27.82 -33.22
CA GLY A 215 -11.86 -29.05 -32.89
C GLY A 215 -10.38 -29.05 -33.24
N LEU A 216 -9.53 -28.79 -32.22
CA LEU A 216 -8.29 -29.53 -31.90
C LEU A 216 -7.79 -29.10 -30.51
#